data_AF-A0A285LTB3-F1
#
_entry.id   AF-A0A285LTB3-F1
#
_cell.length_a   1.000
_cell.length_b   1.000
_cell.length_c   1.000
_cell.angle_alpha   90.00
_cell.angle_beta   90.00
_cell.angle_gamma   90.00
#
_symmetry.space_group_name_H-M   'P 1'
#
loop_
_entity.id
_entity.type
_entity.pdbx_description
1 polymer ?
#
loop_
_entity_poly.entity_id
_entity_poly.type
_entity_poly.pdbx_seq_one_letter_code
_entity_poly.pdbx_strand_id
1 'polypeptide(L)' 'MLSLMDRVQKWEAEHRDCASPQIVMDCARAALVLSWHAEHGPRCRQYLAALARVSTVLD' A
#
# COMPACT_ATOMS: atom_id res chain seq x y z
N MET A 1 -6.43 18.71 10.79
CA MET A 1 -6.90 17.60 9.93
C MET A 1 -6.06 17.65 8.67
N LEU A 2 -5.25 16.63 8.38
CA LEU A 2 -4.42 16.62 7.16
C LEU A 2 -5.32 16.50 5.92
N SER A 3 -4.94 17.16 4.83
CA SER A 3 -5.64 17.02 3.55
C SER A 3 -5.49 15.59 3.01
N LEU A 4 -6.39 15.18 2.11
CA LEU A 4 -6.24 13.92 1.39
C LEU A 4 -4.90 13.86 0.64
N MET A 5 -4.48 14.98 0.04
CA MET A 5 -3.20 15.06 -0.68
C MET A 5 -2.01 14.82 0.26
N ASP A 6 -2.01 15.43 1.46
CA ASP A 6 -0.93 15.24 2.43
C ASP A 6 -0.83 13.78 2.88
N ARG A 7 -1.98 13.11 3.05
CA ARG A 7 -2.03 11.69 3.40
C ARG A 7 -1.45 10.82 2.28
N VAL A 8 -1.81 11.09 1.03
CA VAL A 8 -1.31 10.35 -0.14
C VAL A 8 0.21 10.52 -0.29
N GLN A 9 0.72 11.76 -0.19
CA GLN A 9 2.16 12.01 -0.26
C GLN A 9 2.94 11.30 0.85
N LYS A 10 2.41 11.33 2.07
CA LYS A 10 3.00 10.58 3.19
C LYS A 10 3.04 9.08 2.89
N TRP A 11 1.95 8.52 2.37
CA TRP A 11 1.90 7.11 2.01
C TRP A 11 2.88 6.78 0.88
N GLU A 12 2.99 7.62 -0.13
CA GLU A 12 3.94 7.41 -1.22
C GLU A 12 5.38 7.34 -0.69
N ALA A 13 5.76 8.24 0.22
CA ALA A 13 7.07 8.23 0.86
C ALA A 13 7.29 6.95 1.69
N GLU A 14 6.29 6.50 2.44
CA GLU A 14 6.38 5.31 3.30
C GLU A 14 6.47 3.97 2.52
N HIS A 15 5.98 3.89 1.29
CA HIS A 15 6.00 2.66 0.47
C HIS A 15 6.81 2.78 -0.82
N ARG A 16 7.67 3.79 -0.94
CA ARG A 16 8.55 3.92 -2.11
C ARG A 16 9.49 2.72 -2.25
N ASP A 17 9.96 2.17 -1.13
CA ASP A 17 10.85 1.02 -1.12
C ASP A 17 10.07 -0.30 -1.05
N CYS A 18 10.28 -1.13 -2.08
CA CYS A 18 9.69 -2.45 -2.21
C CYS A 18 10.18 -3.44 -1.14
N ALA A 19 11.37 -3.22 -0.58
CA ALA A 19 11.98 -4.11 0.41
C ALA A 19 11.68 -3.71 1.86
N SER A 20 11.14 -2.51 2.06
CA SER A 20 10.80 -1.94 3.37
C SER A 20 9.90 -2.87 4.19
N PRO A 21 10.03 -2.88 5.53
CA PRO A 21 9.17 -3.67 6.40
C PRO A 21 7.67 -3.41 6.13
N GLN A 22 6.84 -4.43 6.38
CA GLN A 22 5.40 -4.28 6.24
C GLN A 22 4.88 -3.28 7.27
N ILE A 23 4.21 -2.24 6.79
CA ILE A 23 3.52 -1.26 7.62
C ILE A 23 2.04 -1.62 7.65
N VAL A 24 1.43 -1.62 8.84
CA VAL A 24 -0.02 -1.80 8.97
C VAL A 24 -0.74 -0.70 8.19
N MET A 25 -1.67 -1.09 7.32
CA MET A 25 -2.39 -0.17 6.46
C MET A 25 -3.91 -0.39 6.52
N ASP A 26 -4.65 0.71 6.43
CA ASP A 26 -6.09 0.68 6.19
C ASP A 26 -6.39 0.32 4.72
N CYS A 27 -7.66 0.07 4.39
CA CYS A 27 -8.04 -0.39 3.05
C CYS A 27 -7.82 0.68 1.97
N ALA A 28 -7.97 1.96 2.29
CA ALA A 28 -7.77 3.04 1.33
C ALA A 28 -6.28 3.18 0.96
N ARG A 29 -5.41 3.12 1.97
CA ARG A 29 -3.96 3.05 1.80
C ARG A 29 -3.55 1.79 1.02
N ALA A 30 -4.11 0.63 1.35
CA ALA A 30 -3.82 -0.63 0.67
C ALA A 30 -4.16 -0.59 -0.83
N ALA A 31 -5.32 -0.02 -1.20
CA ALA A 31 -5.70 0.12 -2.61
C ALA A 31 -4.71 0.96 -3.42
N LEU A 32 -4.21 2.07 -2.85
CA LEU A 32 -3.20 2.91 -3.49
C LEU A 32 -1.86 2.19 -3.63
N VAL A 33 -1.40 1.53 -2.56
CA VAL A 33 -0.14 0.75 -2.60
C VAL A 33 -0.20 -0.37 -3.63
N LEU A 34 -1.36 -1.04 -3.76
CA LEU A 34 -1.58 -2.06 -4.79
C LEU A 34 -1.44 -1.46 -6.20
N SER A 35 -2.02 -0.28 -6.43
CA SER A 35 -1.91 0.43 -7.70
C SER A 35 -0.47 0.87 -7.99
N TRP A 36 0.26 1.40 -7.00
CA TRP A 36 1.63 1.87 -7.19
C TRP A 36 2.62 0.75 -7.48
N HIS A 37 2.40 -0.44 -6.91
CA HIS A 37 3.31 -1.58 -7.04
C HIS A 37 2.81 -2.66 -8.00
N ALA A 38 1.76 -2.38 -8.78
CA ALA A 38 1.13 -3.34 -9.67
C ALA A 38 2.09 -3.91 -10.72
N GLU A 39 3.01 -3.10 -11.24
CA GLU A 39 4.02 -3.52 -12.23
C GLU A 39 4.94 -4.63 -11.70
N HIS A 40 5.26 -4.60 -10.40
CA HIS A 40 6.10 -5.61 -9.77
C HIS A 40 5.31 -6.89 -9.41
N GLY A 41 4.01 -6.73 -9.13
CA GLY A 41 3.12 -7.81 -8.75
C GLY A 41 3.64 -8.66 -7.58
N PRO A 42 3.53 -10.00 -7.63
CA PRO A 42 3.85 -10.88 -6.50
C PRO A 42 5.34 -10.91 -6.13
N ARG A 43 6.23 -10.26 -6.92
CA ARG A 43 7.64 -10.11 -6.58
C ARG A 43 7.90 -8.96 -5.59
N CYS A 44 6.93 -8.08 -5.37
CA CYS A 44 7.04 -6.95 -4.46
C CYS A 44 6.36 -7.25 -3.11
N ARG A 45 7.08 -7.01 -2.01
CA ARG A 45 6.55 -7.21 -0.66
C ARG A 45 5.42 -6.23 -0.34
N GLN A 46 5.52 -5.00 -0.81
CA GLN A 46 4.47 -3.98 -0.63
C GLN A 46 3.19 -4.36 -1.38
N TYR A 47 3.33 -4.88 -2.61
CA TYR A 47 2.19 -5.40 -3.38
C TYR A 47 1.50 -6.54 -2.63
N LEU A 48 2.26 -7.54 -2.15
CA LEU A 48 1.68 -8.68 -1.42
C LEU A 48 0.98 -8.26 -0.11
N ALA A 49 1.59 -7.34 0.65
CA ALA A 49 0.99 -6.84 1.88
C ALA A 49 -0.33 -6.09 1.62
N ALA A 50 -0.34 -5.23 0.59
CA ALA A 50 -1.54 -4.52 0.15
C ALA A 50 -2.62 -5.50 -0.34
N LEU A 51 -2.25 -6.48 -1.16
CA LEU A 51 -3.15 -7.50 -1.69
C LEU A 51 -3.80 -8.31 -0.56
N ALA A 52 -3.02 -8.77 0.42
CA ALA A 52 -3.54 -9.47 1.59
C ALA A 52 -4.54 -8.60 2.38
N ARG A 53 -4.24 -7.30 2.53
CA ARG A 53 -5.11 -6.39 3.27
C ARG A 53 -6.45 -6.13 2.57
N VAL A 54 -6.47 -6.02 1.24
CA VAL A 54 -7.72 -5.83 0.50
C VAL A 54 -8.51 -7.14 0.34
N SER A 55 -7.82 -8.28 0.28
CA SER A 55 -8.47 -9.59 0.11
C SER A 55 -9.17 -10.05 1.39
N THR A 56 -8.60 -9.75 2.55
CA THR A 56 -9.20 -10.05 3.88
C THR A 56 -10.49 -9.28 4.19
N VAL A 57 -10.92 -8.38 3.31
CA VAL A 57 -12.21 -7.65 3.42
C VAL A 57 -13.31 -8.33 2.59
N LEU A 58 -12.94 -9.24 1.69
CA LEU A 58 -13.86 -9.93 0.78
C LEU A 58 -14.27 -11.33 1.27
N ASP A 59 -13.65 -11.82 2.34
CA ASP A 59 -14.06 -13.01 3.12
C ASP A 59 -14.95 -12.59 4.30
#